data_AF-A0A959GRQ9-F1
#
_entry.id   AF-A0A959GRQ9-F1
#
_cell.length_a   1.000
_cell.length_b   1.000
_cell.length_c   1.000
_cell.angle_alpha   90.00
_cell.angle_beta   90.00
_cell.angle_gamma   90.00
#
_symmetry.space_group_name_H-M   'P 1'
#
loop_
_entity.id
_entity.type
_entity.pdbx_description
1 polymer ?
#
loop_
_entity_poly.entity_id
_entity_poly.type
_entity_poly.pdbx_seq_one_letter_code
_entity_poly.pdbx_strand_id
1 'polypeptide(L)' 'MVDLTEARKILRENRSRLFATYPIKELAIFGSFARGEAGEESDIDILVEFSKPVGFEIVDLVEEL' A
#
# COMPACT_ATOMS: atom_id res chain seq x y z
N MET A 1 -5.16 14.95 7.01
CA MET A 1 -5.31 13.67 7.72
C MET A 1 -5.97 12.71 6.74
N VAL A 2 -5.19 11.78 6.19
CA VAL A 2 -5.72 10.75 5.29
C VAL A 2 -6.32 9.69 6.18
N ASP A 3 -7.61 9.40 6.02
CA ASP A 3 -8.25 8.29 6.72
C ASP A 3 -8.23 7.01 5.86
N LEU A 4 -8.68 5.90 6.43
CA LEU A 4 -8.72 4.60 5.77
C LEU A 4 -9.48 4.62 4.43
N THR A 5 -10.50 5.47 4.31
CA THR A 5 -11.33 5.55 3.10
C THR A 5 -10.56 6.23 1.99
N GLU A 6 -9.88 7.34 2.28
CA GLU A 6 -9.09 8.06 1.28
C GLU A 6 -7.87 7.24 0.85
N ALA A 7 -7.18 6.56 1.76
CA ALA A 7 -6.08 5.66 1.38
C ALA A 7 -6.54 4.52 0.48
N ARG A 8 -7.68 3.88 0.78
CA ARG A 8 -8.26 2.85 -0.10
C ARG A 8 -8.61 3.40 -1.47
N LYS A 9 -9.08 4.63 -1.54
CA LYS A 9 -9.42 5.29 -2.81
C LYS A 9 -8.15 5.54 -3.63
N ILE A 10 -7.13 6.16 -3.05
CA ILE A 10 -5.84 6.42 -3.71
C ILE A 10 -5.21 5.12 -4.24
N LEU A 11 -5.18 4.06 -3.42
CA LEU A 11 -4.64 2.76 -3.83
C LEU A 11 -5.46 2.12 -4.96
N ARG A 12 -6.79 2.28 -4.96
CA ARG A 12 -7.65 1.78 -6.04
C ARG A 12 -7.44 2.53 -7.35
N GLU A 13 -7.33 3.85 -7.29
CA GLU A 13 -7.09 4.69 -8.47
C GLU A 13 -5.73 4.41 -9.10
N ASN A 14 -4.71 4.11 -8.29
CA ASN A 14 -3.36 3.78 -8.77
C ASN A 14 -3.14 2.29 -9.05
N ARG A 15 -4.09 1.41 -8.70
CA ARG A 15 -3.93 -0.05 -8.75
C ARG A 15 -3.42 -0.55 -10.09
N SER A 16 -4.05 -0.13 -11.19
CA SER A 16 -3.68 -0.60 -12.53
C SER A 16 -2.24 -0.23 -12.90
N ARG A 17 -1.80 0.97 -12.51
CA ARG A 17 -0.45 1.46 -12.78
C ARG A 17 0.58 0.72 -11.92
N LEU A 18 0.34 0.63 -10.61
CA LEU A 18 1.22 -0.07 -9.66
C LEU A 18 1.43 -1.54 -10.05
N PHE A 19 0.36 -2.25 -10.37
CA PHE A 19 0.42 -3.67 -10.75
C PHE A 19 1.02 -3.91 -12.15
N ALA A 20 1.08 -2.88 -12.99
CA ALA A 20 1.73 -2.95 -14.29
C ALA A 20 3.24 -2.65 -14.19
N THR A 21 3.63 -1.73 -13.30
CA THR A 21 5.03 -1.33 -13.11
C THR A 21 5.81 -2.32 -12.24
N TYR A 22 5.20 -2.78 -11.16
CA TYR A 22 5.86 -3.62 -10.14
C TYR A 22 5.25 -5.02 -10.13
N PRO A 23 6.00 -6.07 -9.74
CA PRO A 23 5.50 -7.44 -9.73
C PRO A 23 4.60 -7.73 -8.52
N ILE A 24 3.69 -6.81 -8.20
CA ILE A 24 2.76 -6.92 -7.09
C ILE A 24 1.73 -8.02 -7.40
N LYS A 25 1.59 -8.96 -6.47
CA LYS A 25 0.52 -9.96 -6.45
C LYS A 25 -0.69 -9.43 -5.69
N GLU A 26 -0.46 -8.80 -4.54
CA GLU A 26 -1.52 -8.28 -3.68
C GLU A 26 -1.05 -7.02 -2.91
N LEU A 27 -1.98 -6.09 -2.67
CA LEU A 27 -1.82 -4.96 -1.76
C LEU A 27 -2.93 -4.99 -0.72
N ALA A 28 -2.56 -4.84 0.55
CA ALA A 28 -3.50 -4.75 1.65
C ALA A 28 -3.11 -3.61 2.59
N ILE A 29 -4.11 -2.98 3.19
CA ILE A 29 -3.88 -2.08 4.34
C ILE A 29 -3.73 -2.97 5.57
N PHE A 30 -2.71 -2.68 6.36
CA PHE A 30 -2.33 -3.44 7.54
C PHE A 30 -2.32 -2.53 8.77
N GLY A 31 -1.76 -3.01 9.89
CA GLY A 31 -1.52 -2.16 11.05
C GLY A 31 -2.76 -1.78 11.85
N SER A 32 -2.66 -0.65 12.55
CA SER A 32 -3.70 -0.13 13.45
C SER A 32 -5.03 0.13 12.74
N PHE A 33 -4.98 0.62 11.49
CA PHE A 33 -6.16 0.84 10.65
C PHE A 33 -6.90 -0.46 10.31
N ALA A 34 -6.18 -1.55 10.05
CA ALA A 34 -6.80 -2.85 9.80
C ALA A 34 -7.46 -3.45 11.06
N ARG A 35 -6.95 -3.10 12.26
CA ARG A 35 -7.48 -3.57 13.54
C ARG A 35 -8.57 -2.68 14.16
N GLY A 36 -8.81 -1.50 13.58
CA GLY A 36 -9.74 -0.51 14.15
C GLY A 36 -9.20 0.21 15.39
N GLU A 37 -7.87 0.19 15.58
CA GLU A 37 -7.17 0.81 16.71
C GLU A 37 -6.46 2.13 16.32
N ALA A 38 -6.67 2.60 15.09
CA ALA A 38 -6.03 3.82 14.60
C ALA A 38 -6.58 5.07 15.30
N GLY A 39 -5.68 5.93 15.78
CA GLY A 39 -5.95 7.27 16.28
C GLY A 39 -5.58 8.35 15.27
N GLU A 40 -5.72 9.63 15.64
CA GLU A 40 -5.47 10.79 14.76
C GLU A 40 -4.01 10.88 14.27
N GLU A 41 -3.06 10.38 15.07
CA GLU A 41 -1.63 10.36 14.77
C GLU A 41 -1.16 9.00 14.19
N SER A 42 -2.08 8.12 13.79
CA SER A 42 -1.71 6.81 13.25
C SER A 42 -1.29 6.88 11.79
N ASP A 43 -0.19 6.20 11.48
CA ASP A 43 0.27 5.97 10.11
C ASP A 43 -0.56 4.88 9.41
N ILE A 44 -0.52 4.88 8.08
CA ILE A 44 -1.16 3.86 7.25
C ILE A 44 -0.12 2.85 6.81
N ASP A 45 -0.16 1.66 7.39
CA ASP A 45 0.70 0.55 7.00
C ASP A 45 0.14 -0.16 5.76
N ILE A 46 1.00 -0.42 4.77
CA ILE A 46 0.65 -1.18 3.56
C ILE A 46 1.48 -2.46 3.53
N LEU A 47 0.80 -3.59 3.32
CA LEU A 47 1.43 -4.88 3.06
C LEU A 47 1.40 -5.17 1.56
N VAL A 48 2.56 -5.58 1.03
CA VAL A 48 2.74 -5.92 -0.39
C VAL A 48 3.15 -7.39 -0.48
N GLU A 49 2.38 -8.18 -1.21
CA GLU A 49 2.80 -9.52 -1.66
C GLU A 49 3.31 -9.42 -3.11
N PHE A 50 4.44 -10.03 -3.40
CA PHE A 50 5.01 -10.05 -4.75
C PHE A 50 4.79 -11.37 -5.47
N SER A 51 4.55 -11.31 -6.78
CA SER A 51 4.31 -12.45 -7.67
C SER A 51 5.58 -13.20 -8.08
N LYS A 52 6.75 -12.58 -7.90
CA LYS A 52 8.08 -13.13 -8.14
C LYS A 52 9.09 -12.46 -7.20
N PRO A 53 10.31 -13.00 -7.02
CA PRO A 53 11.36 -12.35 -6.26
C PRO A 53 11.61 -10.92 -6.76
N VAL A 54 11.74 -9.98 -5.83
CA VAL A 54 12.00 -8.56 -6.11
C VAL A 54 13.42 -8.17 -5.77
N GLY A 55 13.97 -7.27 -6.57
CA GLY A 55 15.29 -6.66 -6.34
C GLY A 55 15.18 -5.28 -5.71
N PHE A 56 16.05 -4.37 -6.14
CA PHE A 56 16.07 -2.97 -5.70
C PHE A 56 14.84 -2.15 -6.14
N GLU A 57 14.05 -2.66 -7.09
CA GLU A 57 12.76 -2.08 -7.51
C GLU A 57 11.77 -1.86 -6.34
N ILE A 58 12.00 -2.49 -5.18
CA ILE A 58 11.25 -2.22 -3.95
C ILE A 58 11.48 -0.79 -3.43
N VAL A 59 12.65 -0.19 -3.66
CA VAL A 59 12.95 1.19 -3.22
C VAL A 59 12.07 2.17 -4.00
N ASP A 60 12.01 2.01 -5.33
CA ASP A 60 11.15 2.82 -6.19
C ASP A 60 9.68 2.68 -5.80
N LEU A 61 9.24 1.45 -5.47
CA LEU A 61 7.87 1.21 -5.00
C LEU A 61 7.57 1.93 -3.68
N VAL A 62 8.52 1.95 -2.74
CA VAL A 62 8.35 2.63 -1.44
C VAL A 62 8.30 4.14 -1.60
N GLU A 63 9.06 4.72 -2.53
CA GLU A 63 8.99 6.17 -2.82
C GLU A 63 7.69 6.58 -3.53
N GLU A 64 7.07 5.65 -4.24
CA GLU A 64 5.84 5.91 -5.00
C GLU A 64 4.55 5.72 -4.19
N LEU A 65 4.60 4.95 -3.10
CA LEU A 65 3.49 4.71 -2.17
C LEU A 65 3.42 5.78 -1.08
#